data_AF-A0A449B7I8-F1
#
_entry.id   AF-A0A449B7I8-F1
#
_cell.length_a   1.000
_cell.length_b   1.000
_cell.length_c   1.000
_cell.angle_alpha   90.00
_cell.angle_beta   90.00
_cell.angle_gamma   90.00
#
_symmetry.space_group_name_H-M   'P 1'
#
loop_
_entity.id
_entity.type
_entity.pdbx_description
1 polymer ?
#
loop_
_entity_poly.entity_id
_entity_poly.type
_entity_poly.pdbx_seq_one_letter_code
_entity_poly.pdbx_strand_id
1 'polypeptide(L)'
;MNDINEKIYCSEIISKSKSKYRKSYYTFVGLNVALIVITALTIILNLFAMRYNPYPQQTMIYFVLLAIFAVIISFISSVQTFLSIKDQKTSIGNNIYLNEQIIERIQNKDIITRDDIDDILNTF
;
A
#
# COMPACT_ATOMS: atom_id res chain seq x y z
N MET A 1 -11.71 23.83 32.69
CA MET A 1 -12.56 22.61 32.60
C MET A 1 -12.84 22.18 31.15
N ASN A 2 -12.66 23.06 30.13
CA ASN A 2 -12.82 22.70 28.70
C ASN A 2 -11.66 21.88 28.09
N ASP A 3 -10.42 22.13 28.51
CA ASP A 3 -9.20 21.53 27.92
C ASP A 3 -9.11 20.00 28.08
N ILE A 4 -9.64 19.47 29.19
CA ILE A 4 -9.61 18.03 29.49
C ILE A 4 -10.60 17.27 28.59
N ASN A 5 -11.75 17.86 28.27
CA ASN A 5 -12.75 17.24 27.41
C ASN A 5 -12.24 17.14 25.98
N GLU A 6 -11.63 18.21 25.46
CA GLU A 6 -11.11 18.27 24.09
C GLU A 6 -10.02 17.21 23.83
N LYS A 7 -9.10 16.99 24.78
CA LYS A 7 -8.10 15.92 24.70
C LYS A 7 -8.72 14.52 24.66
N ILE A 8 -9.78 14.28 25.45
CA ILE A 8 -10.46 12.98 25.48
C ILE A 8 -11.13 12.72 24.12
N TYR A 9 -11.85 13.70 23.56
CA TYR A 9 -12.49 13.58 22.24
C TYR A 9 -11.48 13.32 21.11
N CYS A 10 -10.37 14.06 21.07
CA CYS A 10 -9.30 13.82 20.10
C CYS A 10 -8.71 12.41 20.24
N SER A 11 -8.45 11.94 21.46
CA SER A 11 -7.90 10.60 21.70
C SER A 11 -8.84 9.49 21.22
N GLU A 12 -10.15 9.68 21.38
CA GLU A 12 -11.16 8.69 21.00
C GLU A 12 -11.29 8.59 19.47
N ILE A 13 -11.31 9.74 18.78
CA ILE A 13 -11.35 9.82 17.31
C ILE A 13 -10.09 9.19 16.71
N ILE A 14 -8.91 9.52 17.25
CA ILE A 14 -7.63 8.93 16.82
C ILE A 14 -7.66 7.41 16.99
N SER A 15 -8.17 6.90 18.12
CA SER A 15 -8.25 5.44 18.35
C SER A 15 -9.17 4.74 17.34
N LYS A 16 -10.33 5.33 17.03
CA LYS A 16 -11.30 4.78 16.08
C LYS A 16 -10.76 4.82 14.65
N SER A 17 -10.10 5.91 14.25
CA SER A 17 -9.43 6.02 12.96
C SER A 17 -8.27 5.02 12.83
N LYS A 18 -7.43 4.89 13.86
CA LYS A 18 -6.30 3.95 13.87
C LYS A 18 -6.77 2.50 13.76
N SER A 19 -7.86 2.13 14.42
CA SER A 19 -8.45 0.78 14.32
C SER A 19 -8.98 0.47 12.91
N LYS A 20 -9.73 1.42 12.31
CA LYS A 20 -10.23 1.29 10.93
C LYS A 20 -9.08 1.20 9.91
N TYR A 21 -8.08 2.07 10.05
CA TYR A 21 -6.88 2.06 9.21
C TYR A 21 -6.14 0.72 9.32
N ARG A 22 -5.95 0.21 10.55
CA ARG A 22 -5.25 -1.05 10.78
C ARG A 22 -5.98 -2.24 10.14
N LYS A 23 -7.32 -2.28 10.22
CA LYS A 23 -8.13 -3.30 9.56
C LYS A 23 -7.98 -3.23 8.03
N SER A 24 -8.10 -2.03 7.45
CA SER A 24 -7.92 -1.81 6.02
C SER A 24 -6.52 -2.20 5.55
N TYR A 25 -5.49 -1.81 6.29
CA TYR A 25 -4.09 -2.14 6.02
C TYR A 25 -3.85 -3.65 5.99
N TYR A 26 -4.31 -4.39 7.01
CA TYR A 26 -4.15 -5.84 7.02
C TYR A 26 -4.96 -6.54 5.92
N THR A 27 -6.15 -6.05 5.58
CA THR A 27 -6.91 -6.57 4.42
C THR A 27 -6.16 -6.31 3.12
N PHE A 28 -5.60 -5.11 2.94
CA PHE A 28 -4.81 -4.76 1.76
C PHE A 28 -3.56 -5.64 1.64
N VAL A 29 -2.80 -5.80 2.72
CA VAL A 29 -1.62 -6.69 2.75
C VAL A 29 -2.04 -8.14 2.47
N GLY A 30 -3.11 -8.62 3.08
CA GLY A 30 -3.65 -9.97 2.85
C GLY A 30 -4.04 -10.21 1.39
N LEU A 31 -4.68 -9.24 0.73
CA LEU A 31 -5.01 -9.30 -0.69
C LEU A 31 -3.77 -9.37 -1.57
N ASN A 32 -2.74 -8.57 -1.27
CA ASN A 32 -1.47 -8.62 -2.01
C ASN A 32 -0.77 -9.99 -1.86
N VAL A 33 -0.72 -10.54 -0.64
CA VAL A 33 -0.17 -11.88 -0.40
C VAL A 33 -0.98 -12.95 -1.13
N ALA A 34 -2.32 -12.88 -1.10
CA ALA A 34 -3.18 -13.80 -1.83
C ALA A 34 -2.94 -13.72 -3.35
N LEU A 35 -2.72 -12.52 -3.89
CA LEU A 35 -2.44 -12.29 -5.30
C LEU A 35 -1.12 -12.97 -5.71
N ILE A 36 -0.07 -12.86 -4.89
CA ILE A 36 1.21 -13.55 -5.11
C ILE A 36 1.00 -15.08 -5.14
N VAL A 37 0.23 -15.62 -4.20
CA VAL A 37 -0.08 -17.05 -4.13
C VAL A 37 -0.85 -17.51 -5.36
N ILE A 38 -1.87 -16.76 -5.81
CA ILE A 38 -2.65 -17.07 -7.01
C ILE A 38 -1.75 -17.07 -8.26
N THR A 39 -0.86 -16.09 -8.39
CA THR A 39 0.09 -16.02 -9.51
C THR A 39 1.01 -17.25 -9.53
N ALA A 40 1.55 -17.64 -8.38
CA ALA A 40 2.39 -18.83 -8.26
C ALA A 40 1.63 -20.12 -8.60
N LEU A 41 0.40 -20.28 -8.07
CA LEU A 41 -0.47 -21.42 -8.37
C LEU A 41 -0.84 -21.48 -9.85
N THR A 42 -1.07 -20.34 -10.50
CA THR A 42 -1.39 -20.26 -11.93
C THR A 42 -0.25 -20.80 -12.78
N ILE A 43 1.00 -20.49 -12.42
CA ILE A 43 2.17 -21.03 -13.12
C ILE A 43 2.25 -22.56 -12.94
N ILE A 44 2.07 -23.04 -11.70
CA ILE A 44 2.09 -24.48 -11.37
C ILE A 44 0.97 -25.21 -12.13
N LEU A 45 -0.25 -24.68 -12.13
CA LEU A 45 -1.40 -25.25 -12.83
C LEU A 45 -1.19 -25.28 -14.34
N ASN A 46 -0.60 -24.24 -14.93
CA ASN A 46 -0.25 -24.24 -16.35
C ASN A 46 0.79 -25.33 -16.69
N LEU A 47 1.84 -25.49 -15.87
CA LEU A 47 2.84 -26.55 -16.05
C LEU A 47 2.22 -27.95 -15.89
N PHE A 48 1.35 -28.12 -14.89
CA PHE A 48 0.62 -29.35 -14.66
C PHE A 48 -0.29 -29.68 -15.85
N ALA A 49 -1.03 -28.70 -16.35
CA ALA A 49 -1.91 -28.85 -17.50
C ALA A 49 -1.14 -29.22 -18.78
N MET A 50 0.07 -28.68 -18.99
CA MET A 50 0.95 -29.13 -20.08
C MET A 50 1.42 -30.58 -19.92
N ARG A 51 1.76 -31.00 -18.70
CA ARG A 51 2.29 -32.35 -18.42
C ARG A 51 1.26 -33.45 -18.62
N TYR A 52 0.03 -33.24 -18.13
CA TYR A 52 -1.03 -34.24 -18.16
C TYR A 52 -2.01 -34.04 -19.31
N ASN A 53 -1.60 -33.30 -20.34
CA ASN A 53 -2.42 -32.99 -21.49
C ASN A 53 -2.61 -34.23 -22.40
N PRO A 54 -3.84 -34.72 -22.61
CA PRO A 54 -4.10 -35.81 -23.54
C PRO A 54 -3.99 -35.38 -25.02
N TYR A 55 -4.10 -34.08 -25.33
CA TYR A 55 -4.07 -33.55 -26.70
C TYR A 55 -3.03 -32.41 -26.87
N PRO A 56 -1.73 -32.71 -26.69
CA PRO A 56 -0.68 -31.71 -26.71
C PRO A 56 -0.58 -30.96 -28.05
N GLN A 57 -0.78 -31.65 -29.18
CA GLN A 57 -0.65 -31.05 -30.51
C GLN A 57 -1.65 -29.90 -30.79
N GLN A 58 -2.83 -29.93 -30.15
CA GLN A 58 -3.89 -28.95 -30.40
C GLN A 58 -3.89 -27.83 -29.36
N THR A 59 -3.51 -28.11 -28.11
CA THR A 59 -3.74 -27.20 -26.98
C THR A 59 -2.46 -26.63 -26.36
N MET A 60 -1.28 -27.18 -26.68
CA MET A 60 0.00 -26.68 -26.16
C MET A 60 0.24 -25.20 -26.50
N ILE A 61 -0.20 -24.75 -27.69
CA ILE A 61 -0.07 -23.33 -28.10
C ILE A 61 -0.78 -22.39 -27.12
N TYR A 62 -1.95 -22.77 -26.60
CA TYR A 62 -2.70 -21.94 -25.66
C TYR A 62 -2.00 -21.85 -24.30
N PHE A 63 -1.40 -22.94 -23.82
CA PHE A 63 -0.63 -22.94 -22.58
C PHE A 63 0.64 -22.08 -22.69
N VAL A 64 1.31 -22.12 -23.84
CA VAL A 64 2.48 -21.26 -24.11
C VAL A 64 2.07 -19.79 -24.11
N LEU A 65 0.96 -19.44 -24.77
CA LEU A 65 0.43 -18.08 -24.78
C LEU A 65 0.07 -17.60 -23.36
N LEU A 66 -0.61 -18.43 -22.57
CA LEU A 66 -0.93 -18.12 -21.17
C LEU A 66 0.32 -17.88 -20.32
N ALA A 67 1.38 -18.68 -20.51
CA ALA A 67 2.64 -18.49 -19.82
C ALA A 67 3.30 -17.15 -20.19
N ILE A 68 3.30 -16.79 -21.47
CA ILE A 68 3.84 -15.50 -21.95
C ILE A 68 3.06 -14.34 -21.32
N PHE A 69 1.72 -14.38 -21.35
CA PHE A 69 0.89 -13.35 -20.72
C PHE A 69 1.13 -13.26 -19.20
N ALA A 70 1.26 -14.39 -18.51
CA ALA A 70 1.53 -14.42 -17.08
C ALA A 70 2.86 -13.73 -16.72
N VAL A 71 3.92 -13.93 -17.53
CA VAL A 71 5.21 -13.27 -17.34
C VAL A 71 5.09 -11.77 -17.57
N ILE A 72 4.39 -11.33 -18.63
CA ILE A 72 4.20 -9.91 -18.93
C ILE A 72 3.41 -9.21 -17.80
N ILE A 73 2.30 -9.82 -17.36
CA ILE A 73 1.49 -9.27 -16.25
C ILE A 73 2.34 -9.18 -14.99
N SER A 74 3.08 -10.23 -14.65
CA SER A 74 3.95 -10.25 -13.46
C SER A 74 5.02 -9.16 -13.51
N PHE A 75 5.61 -8.92 -14.68
CA PHE A 75 6.59 -7.86 -14.89
C PHE A 75 5.96 -6.46 -14.69
N ILE A 76 4.81 -6.19 -15.32
CA ILE A 76 4.11 -4.90 -15.19
C ILE A 76 3.70 -4.67 -13.73
N SER A 77 3.13 -5.68 -13.06
CA SER A 77 2.75 -5.59 -11.65
C SER A 77 3.95 -5.33 -10.75
N SER A 78 5.11 -5.92 -11.03
CA SER A 78 6.36 -5.66 -10.29
C SER A 78 6.83 -4.22 -10.45
N VAL A 79 6.85 -3.69 -11.69
CA VAL A 79 7.20 -2.29 -11.96
C VAL A 79 6.22 -1.34 -11.28
N GLN A 80 4.92 -1.58 -11.38
CA GLN A 80 3.90 -0.77 -10.73
C GLN A 80 4.08 -0.75 -9.21
N THR A 81 4.30 -1.92 -8.61
CA THR A 81 4.56 -2.04 -7.17
C THR A 81 5.82 -1.28 -6.77
N PHE A 82 6.89 -1.39 -7.54
CA PHE A 82 8.13 -0.64 -7.30
C PHE A 82 7.92 0.87 -7.35
N LEU A 83 7.18 1.37 -8.35
CA LEU A 83 6.84 2.80 -8.46
C LEU A 83 5.96 3.26 -7.31
N SER A 84 4.92 2.50 -6.93
CA SER A 84 4.07 2.83 -5.79
C SER A 84 4.83 2.87 -4.46
N ILE A 85 5.79 1.95 -4.26
CA ILE A 85 6.66 1.97 -3.07
C ILE A 85 7.56 3.21 -3.09
N LYS A 86 8.12 3.58 -4.26
CA LYS A 86 8.94 4.79 -4.41
C LYS A 86 8.13 6.05 -4.10
N ASP A 87 6.91 6.15 -4.58
CA ASP A 87 6.02 7.29 -4.34
C ASP A 87 5.63 7.39 -2.86
N GLN A 88 5.26 6.25 -2.23
CA GLN A 88 5.01 6.20 -0.79
C GLN A 88 6.24 6.61 0.03
N LYS A 89 7.43 6.11 -0.33
CA LYS A 89 8.67 6.49 0.35
C LYS A 89 8.94 7.99 0.25
N THR A 90 8.67 8.58 -0.92
CA THR A 90 8.86 10.01 -1.17
C THR A 90 7.86 10.84 -0.38
N SER A 91 6.59 10.44 -0.36
CA SER A 91 5.54 11.08 0.45
C SER A 91 5.85 11.02 1.94
N ILE A 92 6.27 9.86 2.47
CA ILE A 92 6.67 9.73 3.88
C ILE A 92 7.87 10.62 4.19
N GLY A 93 8.88 10.68 3.30
CA GLY A 93 10.03 11.56 3.46
C GLY A 93 9.64 13.04 3.52
N ASN A 94 8.74 13.48 2.64
CA ASN A 94 8.22 14.85 2.67
C ASN A 94 7.45 15.14 3.96
N ASN A 95 6.62 14.19 4.42
CA ASN A 95 5.86 14.36 5.67
C ASN A 95 6.80 14.45 6.88
N ILE A 96 7.88 13.66 6.91
CA ILE A 96 8.92 13.76 7.96
C ILE A 96 9.60 15.13 7.92
N TYR A 97 10.00 15.59 6.74
CA TYR A 97 10.65 16.90 6.57
C TYR A 97 9.75 18.07 7.00
N LEU A 98 8.47 18.05 6.63
CA LEU A 98 7.50 19.06 7.05
C LEU A 98 7.30 19.05 8.57
N ASN A 99 7.17 17.85 9.17
CA ASN A 99 7.06 17.72 10.62
C ASN A 99 8.31 18.23 11.35
N GLU A 100 9.52 17.96 10.85
CA GLU A 100 10.77 18.47 11.43
C GLU A 100 10.83 20.01 11.39
N GLN A 101 10.47 20.64 10.27
CA GLN A 101 10.41 22.10 10.17
C GLN A 101 9.41 22.73 11.16
N ILE A 102 8.26 22.09 11.35
CA ILE A 102 7.23 22.57 12.27
C ILE A 102 7.70 22.43 13.72
N ILE A 103 8.36 21.32 14.08
CA ILE A 103 8.95 21.13 15.41
C ILE A 103 9.98 22.22 15.69
N GLU A 104 10.82 22.56 14.72
CA GLU A 104 11.81 23.64 14.85
C GLU A 104 11.14 25.01 15.10
N ARG A 105 10.08 25.35 14.35
CA ARG A 105 9.29 26.58 14.57
C ARG A 105 8.63 26.63 15.94
N ILE A 106 8.09 25.51 16.43
CA ILE A 106 7.52 25.38 17.78
C ILE A 106 8.59 25.62 18.85
N GLN A 107 9.77 25.02 18.69
CA GLN A 107 10.88 25.17 19.63
C GLN A 107 11.41 26.60 19.69
N ASN A 108 11.40 27.30 18.56
CA ASN A 108 11.80 28.70 18.45
C ASN A 108 10.71 29.70 18.91
N LYS A 109 9.55 29.23 19.37
CA LYS A 109 8.40 30.03 19.83
C LYS A 109 7.82 30.98 18.78
N ASP A 110 7.94 30.64 17.50
CA ASP A 110 7.26 31.38 16.44
C ASP A 110 5.74 31.19 16.53
N ILE A 111 4.99 32.19 16.05
CA ILE A 111 3.53 32.15 16.03
C ILE A 111 3.10 31.14 14.95
N ILE A 112 2.52 30.02 15.38
CA ILE A 112 1.95 29.02 14.47
C ILE A 112 0.66 29.58 13.87
N THR A 113 0.59 29.63 12.55
CA THR A 113 -0.59 30.08 11.82
C THR A 113 -1.57 28.94 11.62
N ARG A 114 -2.82 29.29 11.27
CA ARG A 114 -3.86 28.29 11.02
C ARG A 114 -3.51 27.39 9.82
N ASP A 115 -2.79 27.93 8.85
CA ASP A 115 -2.31 27.20 7.67
C ASP A 115 -1.29 26.12 8.06
N ASP A 116 -0.41 26.40 9.03
CA ASP A 116 0.53 25.40 9.57
C ASP A 116 -0.21 24.25 10.27
N ILE A 117 -1.36 24.52 10.91
CA ILE A 117 -2.18 23.49 11.56
C ILE A 117 -2.88 22.62 10.52
N ASP A 118 -3.35 23.21 9.44
CA ASP A 118 -3.97 22.48 8.33
C ASP A 118 -2.94 21.59 7.61
N ASP A 119 -1.68 22.04 7.47
CA ASP A 119 -0.58 21.23 6.93
C ASP A 119 -0.22 20.03 7.82
N ILE A 120 -0.29 20.18 9.15
CA ILE A 120 -0.14 19.07 10.11
C ILE A 120 -1.28 18.06 9.96
N LEU A 121 -2.51 18.54 9.79
CA LEU A 121 -3.67 17.67 9.63
C LEU A 121 -3.64 16.91 8.30
N ASN A 122 -3.03 17.50 7.26
CA ASN A 122 -2.86 16.88 5.94
C ASN A 122 -1.68 15.89 5.86
N THR A 123 -0.82 15.81 6.88
CA THR A 123 0.30 14.85 6.93
C THR A 123 -0.06 13.49 7.59
N PHE A 124 -1.26 13.36 8.16
CA PHE A 124 -1.81 12.14 8.78
C PHE A 124 -2.86 11.42 7.91
#